data_AF-A0A929PHG6-F1
#
_entry.id   AF-A0A929PHG6-F1
#
_cell.length_a   1.000
_cell.length_b   1.000
_cell.length_c   1.000
_cell.angle_alpha   90.00
_cell.angle_beta   90.00
_cell.angle_gamma   90.00
#
_symmetry.space_group_name_H-M   'P 1'
#
loop_
_entity.id
_entity.type
_entity.pdbx_description
1 polymer ?
#
loop_
_entity_poly.entity_id
_entity_poly.type
_entity_poly.pdbx_seq_one_letter_code
_entity_poly.pdbx_strand_id
1 'polypeptide(L)'
;LFLDEMPEFKKNVLEVLRQPMENGFVTISRASSTVTYPANFILVGAMNPCPCGFFGDPKRECTCSYREIQRYRARISGPLMDRIDIHIDVPSVPFKDLTGTSQGQSSFDISRRVIKARKIQENRFHKSKIHTNAMMNSRQIRKFCQIDEKSNSLLE
;
A
#
# COMPACT_ATOMS: atom_id res chain seq x y z
N LEU A 1 -7.79 -5.52 -1.79
CA LEU A 1 -8.85 -4.64 -1.26
C LEU A 1 -8.55 -3.24 -1.76
N PHE A 2 -9.44 -2.67 -2.56
CA PHE A 2 -9.32 -1.28 -3.02
C PHE A 2 -10.32 -0.42 -2.23
N LEU A 3 -9.86 0.67 -1.64
CA LEU A 3 -10.67 1.66 -0.95
C LEU A 3 -10.54 2.99 -1.67
N ASP A 4 -11.57 3.34 -2.43
CA ASP A 4 -11.67 4.67 -3.03
C ASP A 4 -12.17 5.68 -1.99
N GLU A 5 -11.68 6.91 -2.04
CA GLU A 5 -12.00 7.95 -1.06
C GLU A 5 -11.84 7.48 0.40
N MET A 6 -10.71 6.84 0.70
CA MET A 6 -10.44 6.18 1.99
C MET A 6 -10.78 7.03 3.24
N PRO A 7 -10.53 8.36 3.29
CA PRO A 7 -10.92 9.22 4.41
C PRO A 7 -12.43 9.36 4.68
N GLU A 8 -13.29 8.96 3.76
CA GLU A 8 -14.76 9.01 3.94
C GLU A 8 -15.29 7.79 4.69
N PHE A 9 -14.49 6.73 4.82
CA PHE A 9 -14.86 5.59 5.66
C PHE A 9 -14.83 5.96 7.13
N LYS A 10 -15.73 5.33 7.91
CA LYS A 10 -15.76 5.51 9.36
C LYS A 10 -14.43 5.06 9.95
N LYS A 11 -13.82 5.91 10.79
CA LYS A 11 -12.50 5.66 11.41
C LYS A 11 -12.40 4.28 12.05
N ASN A 12 -13.40 3.86 12.82
CA ASN A 12 -13.42 2.55 13.47
C ASN A 12 -13.36 1.37 12.49
N VAL A 13 -13.89 1.51 11.26
CA VAL A 13 -13.80 0.48 10.23
C VAL A 13 -12.39 0.39 9.68
N LEU A 14 -11.73 1.53 9.45
CA LEU A 14 -10.35 1.58 8.99
C LEU A 14 -9.38 1.01 10.04
N GLU A 15 -9.58 1.31 11.33
CA GLU A 15 -8.76 0.75 12.40
C GLU A 15 -8.81 -0.78 12.47
N VAL A 16 -9.96 -1.39 12.14
CA VAL A 16 -10.11 -2.84 12.13
C VAL A 16 -9.24 -3.49 11.04
N LEU A 17 -8.87 -2.78 9.98
CA LEU A 17 -7.99 -3.32 8.91
C LEU A 17 -6.56 -3.58 9.38
N ARG A 18 -6.13 -3.00 10.50
CA ARG A 18 -4.78 -3.19 11.04
C ARG A 18 -4.45 -4.65 11.31
N GLN A 19 -5.36 -5.38 11.96
CA GLN A 19 -5.15 -6.79 12.27
C GLN A 19 -5.05 -7.66 10.99
N PRO A 20 -5.97 -7.58 10.02
CA PRO A 20 -5.80 -8.26 8.74
C PRO A 20 -4.49 -7.92 8.01
N MET A 21 -4.06 -6.66 8.03
CA MET A 21 -2.82 -6.23 7.36
C MET A 21 -1.56 -6.80 8.03
N GLU A 22 -1.58 -7.03 9.34
CA GLU A 22 -0.42 -7.50 10.09
C GLU A 22 -0.38 -9.03 10.18
N ASN A 23 -1.53 -9.67 10.43
CA ASN A 23 -1.62 -11.10 10.72
C ASN A 23 -2.04 -11.93 9.50
N GLY A 24 -2.73 -11.30 8.53
CA GLY A 24 -3.39 -12.02 7.44
C GLY A 24 -4.65 -12.78 7.87
N PHE A 25 -5.22 -12.46 9.05
CA PHE A 25 -6.45 -13.07 9.58
C PHE A 25 -7.34 -12.04 10.25
N VAL A 26 -8.64 -12.31 10.25
CA VAL A 26 -9.63 -11.55 11.02
C VAL A 26 -10.38 -12.49 11.95
N THR A 27 -10.55 -12.09 13.21
CA THR A 27 -11.29 -12.87 14.20
C THR A 27 -12.57 -12.13 14.56
N ILE A 28 -13.71 -12.77 14.34
CA ILE A 28 -15.02 -12.24 14.64
C ILE A 28 -15.52 -12.94 15.91
N SER A 29 -15.59 -12.19 17.00
CA SER A 29 -16.14 -12.66 18.27
C SER A 29 -17.56 -12.12 18.46
N ARG A 30 -18.52 -13.04 18.66
CA ARG A 30 -19.91 -12.75 19.00
C ARG A 30 -20.29 -13.54 20.25
N ALA A 31 -21.36 -13.14 20.93
CA ALA A 31 -21.80 -13.74 22.19
C ALA A 31 -21.90 -15.29 22.17
N SER A 32 -22.25 -15.87 21.01
CA SER A 32 -22.41 -17.31 20.84
C SER A 32 -21.20 -18.05 20.27
N SER A 33 -20.21 -17.36 19.70
CA SER A 33 -19.08 -18.00 19.01
C SER A 33 -17.97 -17.03 18.63
N THR A 34 -16.75 -17.55 18.59
CA THR A 34 -15.57 -16.89 18.00
C THR A 34 -15.14 -17.65 16.76
N VAL A 35 -15.02 -16.97 15.62
CA VAL A 35 -14.57 -17.57 14.35
C VAL A 35 -13.45 -16.73 13.73
N THR A 36 -12.42 -17.40 13.22
CA THR A 36 -11.27 -16.76 12.56
C THR A 36 -11.26 -17.10 11.08
N TYR A 37 -11.15 -16.07 10.23
CA TYR A 37 -11.10 -16.18 8.78
C TYR A 37 -9.76 -15.69 8.23
N PRO A 38 -9.24 -16.30 7.16
CA PRO A 38 -8.08 -15.77 6.44
C PRO A 38 -8.43 -14.45 5.75
N ALA A 39 -7.51 -13.49 5.80
CA ALA A 39 -7.64 -12.15 5.27
C ALA A 39 -6.32 -11.69 4.61
N ASN A 40 -5.74 -12.53 3.76
CA ASN A 40 -4.52 -12.21 3.01
C ASN A 40 -4.85 -11.39 1.76
N PHE A 41 -4.63 -10.07 1.82
CA PHE A 41 -4.89 -9.17 0.69
C PHE A 41 -3.83 -8.06 0.58
N ILE A 42 -3.72 -7.48 -0.61
CA ILE A 42 -3.04 -6.20 -0.83
C ILE A 42 -4.08 -5.09 -0.63
N LEU A 43 -3.78 -4.13 0.25
CA LEU A 43 -4.58 -2.91 0.40
C LEU A 43 -4.10 -1.86 -0.60
N VAL A 44 -5.02 -1.27 -1.34
CA VAL A 44 -4.78 -0.10 -2.17
C VAL A 44 -5.80 0.95 -1.75
N GLY A 45 -5.34 2.06 -1.18
CA GLY A 45 -6.18 3.18 -0.78
C GLY A 45 -5.96 4.37 -1.71
N ALA A 46 -7.04 4.99 -2.16
CA ALA A 46 -7.00 6.27 -2.84
C ALA A 46 -7.63 7.35 -1.96
N MET A 47 -7.07 8.56 -2.00
CA MET A 47 -7.63 9.71 -1.30
C MET A 47 -7.25 11.01 -1.99
N ASN A 48 -8.14 11.99 -1.90
CA ASN A 48 -7.82 13.36 -2.27
C ASN A 48 -6.80 13.96 -1.29
N PRO A 49 -5.98 14.96 -1.69
CA PRO A 49 -5.01 15.59 -0.79
C PRO A 49 -5.66 16.48 0.29
N CYS A 50 -6.90 16.93 0.04
CA CYS A 50 -7.76 17.72 0.92
C CYS A 50 -9.24 17.57 0.50
N PRO A 51 -10.22 18.11 1.26
CA PRO A 51 -11.65 18.01 0.91
C PRO A 51 -12.03 18.59 -0.46
N CYS A 52 -11.40 19.68 -0.90
CA CYS A 52 -11.68 20.26 -2.22
C CYS A 52 -10.86 19.65 -3.36
N GLY A 53 -9.91 18.75 -3.06
CA GLY A 53 -9.09 18.05 -4.05
C GLY A 53 -7.92 18.83 -4.65
N PHE A 54 -7.82 20.15 -4.44
CA PHE A 54 -6.82 21.00 -5.13
C PHE A 54 -5.57 21.35 -4.31
N PHE A 55 -5.38 20.75 -3.12
CA PHE A 55 -4.18 21.02 -2.32
C PHE A 55 -2.92 20.55 -3.04
N GLY A 56 -2.05 21.50 -3.42
CA GLY A 56 -0.83 21.24 -4.19
C GLY A 56 -1.03 21.17 -5.70
N ASP A 57 -2.23 21.49 -6.21
CA ASP A 57 -2.47 21.55 -7.66
C ASP A 57 -1.81 22.80 -8.27
N PRO A 58 -1.04 22.67 -9.37
CA PRO A 58 -0.33 23.80 -9.98
C PRO A 58 -1.23 24.76 -10.78
N LYS A 59 -2.48 24.38 -11.07
CA LYS A 59 -3.43 25.13 -11.90
C LYS A 59 -4.62 25.67 -11.11
N ARG A 60 -5.04 24.99 -10.06
CA ARG A 60 -6.20 25.36 -9.24
C ARG A 60 -5.79 25.68 -7.82
N GLU A 61 -6.23 26.82 -7.33
CA GLU A 61 -5.99 27.21 -5.95
C GLU A 61 -6.89 26.40 -5.00
N CYS A 62 -6.29 25.95 -3.89
CA CYS A 62 -7.00 25.25 -2.84
C CYS A 62 -7.72 26.25 -1.92
N THR A 63 -9.04 26.11 -1.79
CA THR A 63 -9.87 26.95 -0.91
C THR A 63 -9.92 26.48 0.55
N CYS A 64 -9.38 25.30 0.85
CA CYS A 64 -9.38 24.76 2.22
C CYS A 64 -8.35 25.47 3.09
N SER A 65 -8.73 25.80 4.33
CA SER A 65 -7.79 26.22 5.36
C SER A 65 -6.83 25.08 5.76
N TYR A 66 -5.65 25.43 6.27
CA TYR A 66 -4.70 24.45 6.80
C TYR A 66 -5.34 23.54 7.86
N ARG A 67 -6.22 24.08 8.71
CA ARG A 67 -6.93 23.32 9.74
C ARG A 67 -7.88 22.28 9.15
N GLU A 68 -8.56 22.58 8.05
CA GLU A 68 -9.44 21.63 7.35
C GLU A 68 -8.65 20.52 6.68
N ILE A 69 -7.52 20.85 6.05
CA ILE A 69 -6.63 19.87 5.43
C ILE A 69 -6.09 18.90 6.47
N GLN A 70 -5.60 19.41 7.61
CA GLN A 70 -5.10 18.58 8.71
C GLN A 70 -6.20 17.68 9.28
N ARG A 71 -7.42 18.21 9.51
CA ARG A 71 -8.55 17.40 9.97
C ARG A 71 -8.94 16.29 8.99
N TYR A 72 -8.92 16.58 7.70
CA TYR A 72 -9.24 15.61 6.67
C TYR A 72 -8.21 14.47 6.62
N ARG A 73 -6.91 14.79 6.60
CA ARG A 73 -5.84 13.78 6.63
C ARG A 73 -5.86 12.96 7.92
N ALA A 74 -6.18 13.59 9.06
CA ALA A 74 -6.30 12.93 10.36
C ALA A 74 -7.49 11.97 10.49
N ARG A 75 -8.37 11.86 9.49
CA ARG A 75 -9.40 10.81 9.44
C ARG A 75 -8.78 9.42 9.30
N ILE A 76 -7.62 9.33 8.65
CA ILE A 76 -6.79 8.14 8.64
C ILE A 76 -5.80 8.26 9.78
N SER A 77 -5.68 7.21 10.60
CA SER A 77 -4.77 7.24 11.74
C SER A 77 -3.32 7.02 11.31
N GLY A 78 -2.39 7.64 12.05
CA GLY A 78 -0.95 7.40 11.91
C GLY A 78 -0.60 5.91 11.95
N PRO A 79 -1.06 5.14 12.97
CA PRO A 79 -0.78 3.70 13.04
C PRO A 79 -1.25 2.87 11.85
N LEU A 80 -2.31 3.29 11.14
CA LEU A 80 -2.73 2.65 9.90
C LEU A 80 -1.85 3.08 8.71
N MET A 81 -1.53 4.38 8.62
CA MET A 81 -0.61 4.90 7.60
C MET A 81 0.79 4.28 7.70
N ASP A 82 1.30 4.05 8.92
CA ASP A 82 2.58 3.39 9.18
C ASP A 82 2.62 1.92 8.72
N ARG A 83 1.47 1.37 8.30
CA ARG A 83 1.34 0.01 7.74
C ARG A 83 1.17 0.00 6.22
N ILE A 84 1.22 1.16 5.58
CA ILE A 84 1.21 1.27 4.12
C ILE A 84 2.65 1.45 3.65
N ASP A 85 3.17 0.45 2.93
CA ASP A 85 4.57 0.42 2.51
C ASP A 85 4.93 1.52 1.49
N ILE A 86 3.96 1.90 0.64
CA ILE A 86 4.20 2.80 -0.49
C ILE A 86 3.16 3.91 -0.49
N HIS A 87 3.63 5.14 -0.38
CA HIS A 87 2.84 6.35 -0.59
C HIS A 87 3.22 6.98 -1.93
N ILE A 88 2.23 7.22 -2.78
CA ILE A 88 2.44 7.83 -4.09
C ILE A 88 1.52 9.05 -4.18
N ASP A 89 2.12 10.22 -4.35
CA ASP A 89 1.39 11.41 -4.74
C ASP A 89 1.17 11.38 -6.24
N VAL A 90 -0.10 11.43 -6.66
CA VAL A 90 -0.49 11.41 -8.08
C VAL A 90 -0.92 12.81 -8.49
N PRO A 91 -0.04 13.60 -9.15
CA PRO A 91 -0.41 14.94 -9.60
C PRO A 91 -1.36 14.87 -10.80
N SER A 92 -2.08 15.98 -11.02
CA SER A 92 -2.89 16.18 -12.21
C SER A 92 -2.04 16.05 -13.48
N VAL A 93 -2.37 15.08 -14.35
CA VAL A 93 -1.65 14.85 -15.61
C VAL A 93 -2.01 15.94 -16.64
N PRO A 94 -1.04 16.62 -17.26
CA PRO A 94 -1.30 17.55 -18.35
C PRO A 94 -2.02 16.88 -19.52
N PHE A 95 -3.00 17.57 -20.12
CA PHE A 95 -3.74 17.04 -21.27
C PHE A 95 -2.82 16.63 -22.43
N LYS A 96 -1.73 17.37 -22.65
CA LYS A 96 -0.73 17.05 -23.69
C LYS A 96 -0.12 15.66 -23.51
N ASP A 97 0.11 15.24 -22.27
CA ASP A 97 0.69 13.93 -21.94
C ASP A 97 -0.34 12.80 -22.08
N LEU A 98 -1.64 13.11 -21.90
CA LEU A 98 -2.74 12.18 -22.17
C LEU A 98 -2.99 11.99 -23.68
N THR A 99 -2.76 13.03 -24.48
CA THR A 99 -2.90 12.98 -25.96
C THR A 99 -1.62 12.55 -26.67
N GLY A 100 -0.53 12.38 -25.94
CA GLY A 100 0.75 11.96 -26.50
C GLY A 100 0.66 10.55 -27.10
N THR A 101 1.36 10.33 -28.21
CA THR A 101 1.49 9.00 -28.83
C THR A 101 2.53 8.11 -28.14
N SER A 102 3.10 8.54 -27.01
CA SER A 102 4.08 7.76 -26.26
C SER A 102 3.39 6.53 -25.68
N GLN A 103 3.66 5.36 -26.27
CA GLN A 103 3.19 4.10 -25.73
C GLN A 103 3.99 3.79 -24.46
N GLY A 104 3.28 3.69 -23.33
CA GLY A 104 3.85 3.15 -22.10
C GLY A 104 4.27 1.69 -22.27
N GLN A 105 4.83 1.10 -21.21
CA GLN A 105 5.13 -0.32 -21.23
C GLN A 105 3.85 -1.15 -21.39
N SER A 106 3.87 -2.13 -22.27
CA SER A 106 2.73 -3.01 -22.46
C SER A 106 2.50 -3.87 -21.22
N SER A 107 1.24 -4.26 -20.97
CA SER A 107 0.93 -5.23 -19.91
C SER A 107 1.66 -6.56 -20.11
N PHE A 108 1.99 -6.91 -21.36
CA PHE A 108 2.77 -8.09 -21.70
C PHE A 108 4.21 -8.00 -21.17
N ASP A 109 4.88 -6.87 -21.38
CA ASP A 109 6.25 -6.65 -20.90
C ASP A 109 6.32 -6.62 -19.37
N ILE A 110 5.33 -5.97 -18.74
CA ILE A 110 5.19 -5.94 -17.28
C ILE A 110 4.96 -7.37 -16.74
N SER A 111 4.05 -8.12 -17.36
CA SER A 111 3.77 -9.52 -16.99
C SER A 111 5.02 -10.40 -17.06
N ARG A 112 5.82 -10.27 -18.13
CA ARG A 112 7.11 -10.99 -18.26
C ARG A 112 8.05 -10.68 -17.09
N ARG A 113 8.18 -9.41 -16.68
CA ARG A 113 9.02 -9.00 -15.53
C ARG A 113 8.50 -9.59 -14.22
N VAL A 114 7.19 -9.54 -14.00
CA VAL A 114 6.54 -10.12 -12.81
C VAL A 114 6.79 -11.62 -12.74
N ILE A 115 6.59 -12.36 -13.85
CA ILE A 115 6.85 -13.81 -13.92
C ILE A 115 8.32 -14.12 -13.62
N LYS A 116 9.26 -13.35 -14.18
CA LYS A 116 10.69 -13.52 -13.88
C LYS A 116 10.97 -13.37 -12.38
N ALA A 117 10.40 -12.34 -11.74
CA ALA A 117 10.53 -12.14 -10.29
C ALA A 117 9.88 -13.27 -9.47
N ARG A 118 8.76 -13.82 -9.94
CA ARG A 118 8.10 -14.98 -9.29
C ARG A 118 8.95 -16.24 -9.36
N LYS A 119 9.55 -16.56 -10.51
CA LYS A 119 10.46 -17.71 -10.66
C LYS A 119 11.66 -17.64 -9.72
N ILE A 120 12.23 -16.45 -9.51
CA ILE A 120 13.32 -16.25 -8.54
C ILE A 120 12.85 -16.60 -7.12
N GLN A 121 11.66 -16.16 -6.74
CA GLN A 121 11.06 -16.45 -5.42
C GLN A 121 10.77 -17.95 -5.26
N GLU A 122 10.20 -18.59 -6.28
CA GLU A 122 9.92 -20.02 -6.29
C GLU A 122 11.20 -20.84 -6.08
N ASN A 123 12.27 -20.55 -6.83
CA ASN A 123 13.57 -21.20 -6.66
C ASN A 123 14.15 -20.96 -5.26
N ARG A 124 14.09 -19.72 -4.76
CA ARG A 124 14.57 -19.36 -3.41
C ARG A 124 13.84 -20.14 -2.32
N PHE A 125 12.54 -20.37 -2.49
CA PHE A 125 11.67 -20.94 -1.46
C PHE A 125 11.22 -22.39 -1.73
N HIS A 126 11.78 -23.08 -2.72
CA HIS A 126 11.36 -24.44 -3.14
C HIS A 126 11.27 -25.50 -2.01
N LYS A 127 12.03 -25.34 -0.92
CA LYS A 127 12.03 -26.23 0.27
C LYS A 127 11.23 -25.65 1.45
N SER A 128 10.42 -24.63 1.23
CA SER A 128 9.69 -23.91 2.28
C SER A 128 8.19 -23.88 1.98
N LYS A 129 7.40 -23.54 3.00
CA LYS A 129 5.95 -23.31 2.88
C LYS A 129 5.60 -21.88 2.45
N ILE A 130 6.61 -21.07 2.11
CA ILE A 130 6.42 -19.69 1.65
C ILE A 130 6.58 -19.63 0.13
N HIS A 131 5.79 -18.79 -0.51
CA HIS A 131 5.77 -18.68 -1.98
C HIS A 131 6.23 -17.30 -2.47
N THR A 132 6.29 -16.32 -1.57
CA THR A 132 6.55 -14.93 -1.93
C THR A 132 7.38 -14.24 -0.86
N ASN A 133 8.04 -13.13 -1.24
CA ASN A 133 8.82 -12.31 -0.32
C ASN A 133 7.98 -11.77 0.85
N ALA A 134 6.70 -11.45 0.61
CA ALA A 134 5.79 -10.92 1.62
C ALA A 134 5.50 -11.92 2.76
N MET A 135 5.78 -13.21 2.57
CA MET A 135 5.57 -14.25 3.58
C MET A 135 6.84 -14.56 4.39
N MET A 136 7.95 -13.84 4.16
CA MET A 136 9.19 -14.10 4.86
C MET A 136 9.09 -13.67 6.33
N ASN A 137 9.53 -14.53 7.24
CA ASN A 137 9.75 -14.17 8.63
C ASN A 137 11.13 -13.51 8.85
N SER A 138 11.37 -12.96 10.03
CA SER A 138 12.62 -12.25 10.35
C SER A 138 13.88 -13.09 10.15
N ARG A 139 13.81 -14.42 10.36
CA ARG A 139 14.95 -15.31 10.12
C ARG A 139 15.25 -15.45 8.63
N GLN A 140 14.22 -15.53 7.80
CA GLN A 140 14.35 -15.60 6.34
C GLN A 140 14.83 -14.27 5.76
N ILE A 141 14.34 -13.14 6.26
CA ILE A 141 14.81 -11.80 5.86
C ILE A 141 16.33 -11.69 6.09
N ARG A 142 16.82 -12.01 7.29
CA ARG A 142 18.26 -12.00 7.58
C ARG A 142 19.08 -12.92 6.68
N LYS A 143 18.48 -14.03 6.23
CA LYS A 143 19.15 -15.00 5.35
C LYS A 143 19.20 -14.54 3.89
N PHE A 144 18.11 -13.98 3.37
CA PHE A 144 17.93 -13.74 1.93
C PHE A 144 18.06 -12.27 1.51
N CYS A 145 17.93 -11.33 2.46
CA CYS A 145 18.03 -9.90 2.25
C CYS A 145 19.32 -9.36 2.89
N GLN A 146 20.46 -9.99 2.58
CA GLN A 146 21.74 -9.43 2.97
C GLN A 146 21.98 -8.16 2.14
N ILE A 147 22.30 -7.08 2.83
CA ILE A 147 22.57 -5.78 2.23
C ILE A 147 24.07 -5.53 2.20
N ASP A 148 24.52 -4.75 1.22
CA ASP A 148 25.93 -4.38 1.08
C ASP A 148 26.32 -3.29 2.09
N GLU A 149 27.61 -3.01 2.21
CA GLU A 149 28.13 -1.99 3.13
C GLU A 149 27.51 -0.62 2.88
N LYS A 150 27.33 -0.24 1.60
CA LYS A 150 26.71 1.03 1.22
C LYS A 150 25.28 1.14 1.74
N SER A 151 24.49 0.08 1.62
CA SER A 151 23.13 0.03 2.13
C SER A 151 23.09 0.01 3.65
N ASN A 152 24.04 -0.66 4.32
CA ASN A 152 24.16 -0.61 5.78
C ASN A 152 24.45 0.81 6.27
N SER A 153 25.37 1.54 5.64
CA SER A 153 25.69 2.92 6.01
C SER A 153 24.53 3.91 5.83
N LEU A 154 23.52 3.57 5.03
CA LEU A 154 22.30 4.38 4.91
C LEU A 154 21.28 4.13 6.03
N LEU A 155 21.44 3.03 6.78
CA LEU A 155 20.53 2.64 7.87
C LEU A 155 21.08 2.96 9.27
N GLU A 156 22.38 3.28 9.39
CA GLU A 156 23.00 3.86 10.59
C GLU A 156 22.70 5.36 10.72
#